data_AF-A0A8S3EXS3-F1
#
_entry.id   AF-A0A8S3EXS3-F1
#
_cell.length_a   1.000
_cell.length_b   1.000
_cell.length_c   1.000
_cell.angle_alpha   90.00
_cell.angle_beta   90.00
_cell.angle_gamma   90.00
#
_symmetry.space_group_name_H-M   'P 1'
#
loop_
_entity.id
_entity.type
_entity.pdbx_description
1 polymer ?
#
loop_
_entity_poly.entity_id
_entity_poly.type
_entity_poly.pdbx_seq_one_letter_code
_entity_poly.pdbx_strand_id
1 'polypeptide(L)'
;VKRVAASFNSKNSCDARTYIYILPTYAFCPIEEITSESYRITPEVLQLVKDVSSEYLGSHNFHNFTSGKKFTDPSARRHIFSINVAEPFMKENVQFTIITIKGQSFMLHQIRKMTSLIIAIVRGIASRDTIQQAYNADK
;
A
#
# COMPACT_ATOMS: atom_id res chain seq x y z
N VAL A 1 -5.64 25.26 16.66
CA VAL A 1 -4.31 25.92 16.57
C VAL A 1 -3.68 25.90 17.95
N LYS A 2 -2.38 25.53 18.07
CA LYS A 2 -1.68 25.46 19.37
C LYS A 2 -0.36 26.25 19.29
N ARG A 3 -0.03 27.03 20.33
CA ARG A 3 1.29 27.67 20.48
C ARG A 3 2.33 26.60 20.87
N VAL A 4 3.55 26.75 20.38
CA VAL A 4 4.67 25.83 20.61
C VAL A 4 5.93 26.63 20.91
N ALA A 5 6.96 25.97 21.45
CA ALA A 5 8.27 26.58 21.64
C ALA A 5 8.88 27.00 20.28
N ALA A 6 9.69 28.06 20.28
CA ALA A 6 10.34 28.56 19.05
C ALA A 6 11.26 27.53 18.38
N SER A 7 11.79 26.57 19.15
CA SER A 7 12.64 25.48 18.65
C SER A 7 11.86 24.33 18.00
N PHE A 8 10.53 24.32 18.06
CA PHE A 8 9.72 23.23 17.52
C PHE A 8 9.69 23.25 15.99
N ASN A 9 10.02 22.12 15.36
CA ASN A 9 9.88 21.91 13.92
C ASN A 9 8.97 20.70 13.66
N SER A 10 7.77 20.94 13.13
CA SER A 10 6.75 19.91 12.94
C SER A 10 7.17 18.75 12.06
N LYS A 11 8.03 18.99 11.05
CA LYS A 11 8.53 17.94 10.15
C LYS A 11 9.49 17.01 10.88
N ASN A 12 10.38 17.57 11.69
CA ASN A 12 11.42 16.82 12.40
C ASN A 12 10.89 16.15 13.66
N SER A 13 9.86 16.74 14.29
CA SER A 13 9.20 16.18 15.48
C SER A 13 8.08 15.17 15.15
N CYS A 14 7.89 14.82 13.88
CA CYS A 14 6.87 13.85 13.46
C CYS A 14 7.49 12.46 13.27
N ASP A 15 7.03 11.49 14.07
CA ASP A 15 7.60 10.13 14.10
C ASP A 15 7.02 9.20 13.03
N ALA A 16 5.76 9.39 12.65
CA ALA A 16 5.03 8.50 11.76
C ALA A 16 3.91 9.23 11.02
N ARG A 17 3.47 8.65 9.90
CA ARG A 17 2.30 9.11 9.15
C ARG A 17 1.36 7.93 8.90
N THR A 18 0.06 8.21 8.89
CA THR A 18 -0.97 7.25 8.53
C THR A 18 -1.69 7.78 7.29
N TYR A 19 -1.79 6.95 6.26
CA TYR A 19 -2.51 7.25 5.03
C TYR A 19 -3.65 6.26 4.85
N ILE A 20 -4.70 6.73 4.17
CA ILE A 20 -5.89 5.98 3.85
C ILE A 20 -6.01 5.98 2.32
N TYR A 21 -6.09 4.79 1.74
CA TYR A 21 -6.36 4.59 0.32
C TYR A 21 -7.75 3.99 0.17
N ILE A 22 -8.71 4.80 -0.27
CA ILE A 22 -10.07 4.35 -0.58
C ILE A 22 -10.09 4.00 -2.06
N LEU A 23 -10.53 2.79 -2.38
CA LEU A 23 -10.59 2.33 -3.76
C LEU A 23 -11.78 1.41 -4.00
N PRO A 24 -12.33 1.41 -5.23
CA PRO A 24 -13.38 0.48 -5.61
C PRO A 24 -12.87 -0.95 -5.56
N THR A 25 -13.69 -1.88 -5.10
CA THR A 25 -13.30 -3.29 -4.95
C THR A 25 -13.11 -3.99 -6.28
N TYR A 26 -13.71 -3.49 -7.37
CA TYR A 26 -13.46 -3.99 -8.73
C TYR A 26 -12.00 -3.83 -9.17
N ALA A 27 -11.20 -3.01 -8.49
CA ALA A 27 -9.76 -2.99 -8.69
C ALA A 27 -9.13 -4.37 -8.42
N PHE A 28 -9.70 -5.16 -7.51
CA PHE A 28 -9.25 -6.50 -7.13
C PHE A 28 -9.95 -7.63 -7.91
N CYS A 29 -10.82 -7.31 -8.86
CA CYS A 29 -11.50 -8.30 -9.69
C CYS A 29 -10.48 -9.17 -10.46
N PRO A 30 -10.51 -10.52 -10.31
CA PRO A 30 -9.63 -11.43 -11.03
C PRO A 30 -9.63 -11.16 -12.54
N ILE A 31 -8.50 -11.40 -13.20
CA ILE A 31 -8.35 -11.08 -14.64
C ILE A 31 -9.28 -11.90 -15.54
N GLU A 32 -9.73 -13.06 -15.06
CA GLU A 32 -10.67 -13.94 -15.74
C GLU A 32 -12.13 -13.44 -15.67
N GLU A 33 -12.42 -12.50 -14.77
CA GLU A 33 -13.76 -11.92 -14.57
C GLU A 33 -13.91 -10.56 -15.28
N ILE A 34 -15.15 -10.25 -15.66
CA ILE A 34 -15.47 -8.94 -16.25
C ILE A 34 -15.39 -7.88 -15.14
N THR A 35 -14.39 -7.00 -15.23
CA THR A 35 -14.25 -5.87 -14.32
C THR A 35 -15.33 -4.82 -14.60
N SER A 36 -16.24 -4.62 -13.65
CA SER A 36 -17.31 -3.62 -13.73
C SER A 36 -17.68 -3.06 -12.35
N GLU A 37 -18.45 -1.97 -12.32
CA GLU A 37 -18.96 -1.36 -11.08
C GLU A 37 -19.91 -2.28 -10.28
N SER A 38 -20.47 -3.31 -10.93
CA SER A 38 -21.33 -4.30 -10.29
C SER A 38 -20.55 -5.39 -9.54
N TYR A 39 -19.22 -5.47 -9.72
CA TYR A 39 -18.38 -6.45 -9.00
C TYR A 39 -18.49 -6.26 -7.49
N ARG A 40 -18.52 -7.37 -6.76
CA ARG A 40 -18.48 -7.41 -5.30
C ARG A 40 -17.36 -8.35 -4.89
N ILE A 41 -16.42 -7.84 -4.11
CA ILE A 41 -15.30 -8.65 -3.61
C ILE A 41 -15.84 -9.74 -2.70
N THR A 42 -15.38 -10.96 -2.92
CA THR A 42 -15.72 -12.09 -2.05
C THR A 42 -14.83 -12.05 -0.80
N PRO A 43 -15.24 -12.70 0.30
CA PRO A 43 -14.41 -12.82 1.50
C PRO A 43 -13.02 -13.40 1.22
N GLU A 44 -12.93 -14.35 0.28
CA GLU A 44 -11.68 -15.01 -0.11
C GLU A 44 -10.72 -14.04 -0.79
N VAL A 45 -11.22 -13.25 -1.75
CA VAL A 45 -10.40 -12.23 -2.43
C VAL A 45 -10.01 -11.13 -1.45
N LEU A 46 -10.91 -10.70 -0.55
CA LEU A 46 -10.60 -9.72 0.48
C LEU A 46 -9.52 -10.23 1.44
N GLN A 47 -9.56 -11.52 1.81
CA GLN A 47 -8.52 -12.14 2.63
C GLN A 47 -7.19 -12.17 1.88
N LEU A 48 -7.19 -12.47 0.58
CA LEU A 48 -5.98 -12.38 -0.24
C LEU A 48 -5.40 -10.96 -0.27
N VAL A 49 -6.25 -9.92 -0.37
CA VAL A 49 -5.80 -8.51 -0.29
C VAL A 49 -5.14 -8.24 1.07
N LYS A 50 -5.73 -8.72 2.18
CA LYS A 50 -5.17 -8.61 3.54
C LYS A 50 -3.80 -9.29 3.63
N ASP A 51 -3.69 -10.53 3.13
CA ASP A 51 -2.48 -11.34 3.19
C ASP A 51 -1.34 -10.73 2.37
N VAL A 52 -1.61 -10.33 1.12
CA VAL A 52 -0.61 -9.68 0.25
C VAL A 52 -0.19 -8.33 0.81
N SER A 53 -1.12 -7.56 1.38
CA SER A 53 -0.80 -6.28 2.03
C SER A 53 0.12 -6.45 3.23
N SER A 54 -0.02 -7.55 4.00
CA SER A 54 0.78 -7.80 5.19
C SER A 54 2.27 -8.02 4.92
N GLU A 55 2.66 -8.37 3.68
CA GLU A 55 4.05 -8.58 3.29
C GLU A 55 4.91 -7.30 3.31
N TYR A 56 4.28 -6.12 3.38
CA TYR A 56 4.99 -4.86 3.52
C TYR A 56 5.36 -4.52 4.97
N LEU A 57 4.85 -5.26 5.96
CA LEU A 57 5.13 -4.99 7.37
C LEU A 57 6.62 -5.16 7.69
N GLY A 58 7.12 -4.31 8.59
CA GLY A 58 8.52 -4.34 8.99
C GLY A 58 9.41 -3.41 8.16
N SER A 59 10.72 -3.69 8.16
CA SER A 59 11.72 -2.85 7.50
C SER A 59 12.22 -3.48 6.21
N HIS A 60 11.99 -2.83 5.06
CA HIS A 60 12.41 -3.32 3.75
C HIS A 60 13.11 -2.24 2.94
N ASN A 61 13.77 -2.65 1.85
CA ASN A 61 14.33 -1.73 0.86
C ASN A 61 13.28 -1.39 -0.21
N PHE A 62 12.70 -0.18 -0.13
CA PHE A 62 11.60 0.24 -1.00
C PHE A 62 12.05 0.98 -2.27
N HIS A 63 13.28 0.77 -2.75
CA HIS A 63 13.83 1.48 -3.92
C HIS A 63 12.93 1.33 -5.17
N ASN A 64 12.40 0.14 -5.43
CA ASN A 64 11.46 -0.11 -6.55
C ASN A 64 10.07 0.52 -6.37
N PHE A 65 9.74 0.91 -5.14
CA PHE A 65 8.49 1.61 -4.80
C PHE A 65 8.62 3.13 -4.91
N THR A 66 9.69 3.66 -5.50
CA THR A 66 9.79 5.10 -5.79
C THR A 66 10.48 5.34 -7.13
N SER A 67 10.80 6.60 -7.44
CA SER A 67 11.54 7.00 -8.64
C SER A 67 12.89 7.58 -8.21
N GLY A 68 13.95 7.28 -8.97
CA GLY A 68 15.27 7.88 -8.74
C GLY A 68 16.03 7.38 -7.51
N LYS A 69 15.65 6.23 -6.93
CA LYS A 69 16.40 5.56 -5.87
C LYS A 69 17.07 4.30 -6.38
N LYS A 70 18.36 4.16 -6.10
CA LYS A 70 19.12 2.94 -6.36
C LYS A 70 18.90 1.95 -5.21
N PHE A 71 19.03 0.66 -5.48
CA PHE A 71 19.01 -0.38 -4.46
C PHE A 71 20.00 -0.09 -3.30
N THR A 72 21.20 0.41 -3.62
CA THR A 72 22.24 0.69 -2.62
C THR A 72 22.03 1.98 -1.81
N ASP A 73 21.02 2.79 -2.11
CA ASP A 73 20.75 4.02 -1.37
C ASP A 73 20.13 3.68 0.00
N PRO A 74 20.80 3.92 1.14
CA PRO A 74 20.28 3.56 2.46
C PRO A 74 18.99 4.33 2.79
N SER A 75 18.77 5.49 2.16
CA SER A 75 17.54 6.25 2.30
C SER A 75 16.37 5.65 1.50
N ALA A 76 16.52 4.49 0.86
CA ALA A 76 15.40 3.70 0.33
C ALA A 76 14.77 2.76 1.37
N ARG A 77 15.46 2.51 2.49
CA ARG A 77 14.96 1.63 3.55
C ARG A 77 13.85 2.32 4.34
N ARG A 78 12.68 1.69 4.45
CA ARG A 78 11.51 2.23 5.15
C ARG A 78 10.90 1.19 6.06
N HIS A 79 10.15 1.67 7.04
CA HIS A 79 9.49 0.83 8.03
C HIS A 79 7.99 1.06 8.03
N ILE A 80 7.24 -0.02 7.80
CA ILE A 80 5.77 -0.03 7.87
C ILE A 80 5.36 -0.68 9.18
N PHE A 81 4.63 0.09 9.99
CA PHE A 81 4.18 -0.34 11.32
C PHE A 81 2.92 -1.20 11.25
N SER A 82 1.96 -0.80 10.43
CA SER A 82 0.70 -1.53 10.29
C SER A 82 0.03 -1.27 8.94
N ILE A 83 -0.70 -2.28 8.47
CA ILE A 83 -1.61 -2.18 7.35
C ILE A 83 -2.93 -2.82 7.76
N ASN A 84 -4.04 -2.14 7.52
CA ASN A 84 -5.38 -2.66 7.77
C ASN A 84 -6.24 -2.49 6.52
N VAL A 85 -6.90 -3.56 6.10
CA VAL A 85 -7.87 -3.55 5.00
C VAL A 85 -9.26 -3.69 5.62
N ALA A 86 -10.08 -2.65 5.49
CA ALA A 86 -11.42 -2.62 6.06
C ALA A 86 -12.40 -3.51 5.29
N GLU A 87 -13.48 -3.91 5.97
CA GLU A 87 -14.61 -4.56 5.31
C GLU A 87 -15.21 -3.63 4.23
N PRO A 88 -15.67 -4.19 3.10
CA PRO A 88 -16.17 -3.41 1.99
C PRO A 88 -17.50 -2.73 2.34
N PHE A 89 -17.73 -1.54 1.77
CA PHE A 89 -18.97 -0.78 1.93
C PHE A 89 -19.49 -0.27 0.59
N MET A 90 -20.80 -0.03 0.52
CA MET A 90 -21.46 0.47 -0.68
C MET A 90 -21.55 2.00 -0.66
N LYS A 91 -21.24 2.63 -1.80
CA LYS A 91 -21.53 4.05 -2.05
C LYS A 91 -21.90 4.23 -3.52
N GLU A 92 -23.06 4.83 -3.79
CA GLU A 92 -23.52 5.14 -5.16
C GLU A 92 -23.46 3.91 -6.10
N ASN A 93 -23.93 2.75 -5.62
CA ASN A 93 -23.92 1.45 -6.32
C ASN A 93 -22.53 0.83 -6.61
N VAL A 94 -21.44 1.50 -6.24
CA VAL A 94 -20.08 0.97 -6.30
C VAL A 94 -19.66 0.47 -4.91
N GLN A 95 -19.02 -0.69 -4.86
CA GLN A 95 -18.45 -1.22 -3.63
C GLN A 95 -17.01 -0.72 -3.47
N PHE A 96 -16.67 -0.20 -2.30
CA PHE A 96 -15.35 0.31 -1.94
C PHE A 96 -14.77 -0.46 -0.77
N THR A 97 -13.45 -0.45 -0.65
CA THR A 97 -12.74 -0.83 0.58
C THR A 97 -11.70 0.25 0.90
N ILE A 98 -11.11 0.16 2.10
CA ILE A 98 -10.13 1.11 2.62
C ILE A 98 -8.89 0.36 3.04
N ILE A 99 -7.75 0.72 2.47
CA ILE A 99 -6.43 0.29 2.95
C ILE A 99 -5.82 1.42 3.78
N THR A 100 -5.63 1.17 5.06
CA THR A 100 -4.97 2.10 5.99
C THR A 100 -3.54 1.65 6.22
N ILE A 101 -2.56 2.51 5.95
CA ILE A 101 -1.14 2.20 6.05
C ILE A 101 -0.48 3.20 7.01
N LYS A 102 0.16 2.68 8.05
CA LYS A 102 0.96 3.48 8.98
C LYS A 102 2.43 3.12 8.83
N GLY A 103 3.27 4.14 8.66
CA GLY A 103 4.71 3.97 8.51
C GLY A 103 5.48 5.13 9.11
N GLN A 104 6.76 4.91 9.37
CA GLN A 104 7.64 5.94 9.95
C GLN A 104 7.81 7.13 8.99
N SER A 105 8.08 6.82 7.72
CA SER A 105 8.15 7.79 6.63
C SER A 105 7.83 7.11 5.31
N PHE A 106 7.54 7.89 4.28
CA PHE A 106 7.26 7.39 2.94
C PHE A 106 8.06 8.18 1.90
N MET A 107 8.52 7.50 0.87
CA MET A 107 9.11 8.12 -0.32
C MET A 107 8.03 8.59 -1.29
N LEU A 108 8.44 9.42 -2.26
CA LEU A 108 7.57 9.83 -3.35
C LEU A 108 6.97 8.59 -4.05
N HIS A 109 5.66 8.58 -4.24
CA HIS A 109 4.88 7.50 -4.87
C HIS A 109 4.86 6.15 -4.14
N GLN A 110 5.51 6.00 -2.97
CA GLN A 110 5.66 4.70 -2.29
C GLN A 110 4.33 4.00 -2.04
N ILE A 111 3.39 4.67 -1.38
CA ILE A 111 2.08 4.09 -1.07
C ILE A 111 1.32 3.72 -2.34
N ARG A 112 1.37 4.56 -3.38
CA ARG A 112 0.68 4.30 -4.65
C ARG A 112 1.25 3.05 -5.33
N LYS A 113 2.58 2.94 -5.42
CA LYS A 113 3.25 1.76 -6.00
C LYS A 113 3.01 0.49 -5.17
N MET A 114 2.99 0.58 -3.84
CA MET A 114 2.62 -0.55 -2.97
C MET A 114 1.20 -1.03 -3.28
N THR A 115 0.22 -0.12 -3.30
CA THR A 115 -1.18 -0.44 -3.64
C THR A 115 -1.31 -1.01 -5.05
N SER A 116 -0.59 -0.47 -6.03
CA SER A 116 -0.61 -0.98 -7.42
C SER A 116 -0.09 -2.42 -7.52
N LEU A 117 0.97 -2.77 -6.79
CA LEU A 117 1.49 -4.14 -6.82
C LEU A 117 0.55 -5.12 -6.08
N ILE A 118 -0.11 -4.68 -4.99
CA ILE A 118 -1.17 -5.48 -4.35
C ILE A 118 -2.27 -5.78 -5.36
N ILE A 119 -2.75 -4.75 -6.08
CA ILE A 119 -3.77 -4.92 -7.13
C ILE A 119 -3.29 -5.90 -8.21
N ALA A 120 -2.07 -5.74 -8.72
CA ALA A 120 -1.54 -6.62 -9.77
C ALA A 120 -1.47 -8.08 -9.32
N ILE A 121 -1.08 -8.35 -8.08
CA ILE A 121 -1.00 -9.71 -7.53
C ILE A 121 -2.40 -10.30 -7.35
N VAL A 122 -3.31 -9.56 -6.71
CA VAL A 122 -4.68 -10.04 -6.43
C VAL A 122 -5.46 -10.30 -7.72
N ARG A 123 -5.21 -9.51 -8.77
CA ARG A 123 -5.80 -9.73 -10.10
C ARG A 123 -5.19 -10.92 -10.86
N GLY A 124 -4.09 -11.52 -10.38
CA GLY A 124 -3.37 -12.59 -11.09
C GLY A 124 -2.40 -12.09 -12.19
N ILE A 125 -2.13 -10.79 -12.28
CA ILE A 125 -1.19 -10.22 -13.26
C ILE A 125 0.27 -10.48 -12.87
N ALA A 126 0.55 -10.59 -11.57
CA ALA A 126 1.87 -10.84 -11.03
C ALA A 126 1.82 -11.93 -9.94
N SER A 127 2.91 -12.68 -9.79
CA SER A 127 3.03 -13.66 -8.70
C SER A 127 3.24 -12.98 -7.36
N ARG A 128 2.83 -13.63 -6.27
CA ARG A 128 3.03 -13.15 -4.90
C ARG A 128 4.51 -12.85 -4.58
N ASP A 129 5.42 -13.68 -5.08
CA ASP A 129 6.87 -13.53 -4.91
C ASP A 129 7.43 -12.20 -5.45
N THR A 130 6.68 -11.49 -6.30
CA THR A 130 7.09 -10.20 -6.86
C THR A 130 7.35 -9.16 -5.77
N ILE A 131 6.65 -9.22 -4.62
CA ILE A 131 6.92 -8.30 -3.50
C ILE A 131 8.33 -8.54 -2.94
N GLN A 132 8.68 -9.80 -2.68
CA GLN A 132 10.00 -10.15 -2.15
C GLN A 132 11.11 -9.81 -3.16
N GLN A 133 10.87 -10.07 -4.45
CA GLN A 133 11.79 -9.70 -5.52
C GLN A 133 11.98 -8.18 -5.59
N ALA A 134 10.92 -7.38 -5.43
CA ALA A 134 10.98 -5.92 -5.49
C ALA A 134 11.85 -5.30 -4.37
N TYR A 135 12.12 -6.02 -3.28
CA TYR A 135 13.05 -5.58 -2.23
C TYR A 135 14.52 -5.85 -2.56
N ASN A 136 14.81 -6.72 -3.51
CA ASN A 136 16.15 -7.10 -3.92
C ASN A 136 16.64 -6.21 -5.07
N ALA A 137 17.94 -6.25 -5.36
CA ALA A 137 18.50 -5.57 -6.53
C ALA A 137 17.88 -6.13 -7.82
N ASP A 138 17.65 -5.27 -8.80
CA ASP A 138 17.28 -5.69 -10.14
C ASP A 138 18.34 -6.67 -10.69
N LYS A 139 17.88 -7.72 -11.37
CA LYS A 139 18.75 -8.69 -12.05
C LYS A 139 19.41 -8.08 -13.27
#